data_AF-A0A7X9AGW2-F1
#
_entry.id   AF-A0A7X9AGW2-F1
#
_cell.length_a   1.000
_cell.length_b   1.000
_cell.length_c   1.000
_cell.angle_alpha   90.00
_cell.angle_beta   90.00
_cell.angle_gamma   90.00
#
_symmetry.space_group_name_H-M   'P 1'
#
loop_
_entity.id
_entity.type
_entity.pdbx_description
1 polymer ?
#
loop_
_entity_poly.entity_id
_entity_poly.type
_entity_poly.pdbx_seq_one_letter_code
_entity_poly.pdbx_strand_id
1 'polypeptide(L)'
;MKVVKANLKLIVGILALVLAAAIFFIAMKSQSNLEEGNLRAWLSASDSRRAAAIEILTGTTENLDLMVLCVSKMASMPDSGKLKVRDAASLCSVGIALRKNNE
;
A
#
# COMPACT_ATOMS: atom_id res chain seq x y z
N MET A 1 -30.38 17.34 38.11
CA MET A 1 -29.42 17.89 37.12
C MET A 1 -28.00 17.33 37.20
N LYS A 2 -27.40 17.09 38.38
CA LYS A 2 -26.00 16.61 38.48
C LYS A 2 -25.77 15.21 37.89
N VAL A 3 -26.68 14.26 38.15
CA VAL A 3 -26.58 12.87 37.68
C VAL A 3 -26.73 12.77 36.15
N VAL A 4 -27.63 13.54 35.56
CA VAL A 4 -27.84 13.60 34.10
C VAL A 4 -26.60 14.13 33.38
N LYS A 5 -25.95 15.18 33.91
CA LYS A 5 -24.68 15.71 33.36
C LYS A 5 -23.52 14.73 33.49
N ALA A 6 -23.48 13.93 34.57
CA ALA A 6 -22.44 12.91 34.76
C ALA A 6 -22.59 11.76 33.76
N ASN A 7 -23.82 11.26 33.57
CA ASN A 7 -24.10 10.20 32.59
C ASN A 7 -23.84 10.66 31.15
N LEU A 8 -24.16 11.92 30.82
CA LEU A 8 -23.88 12.47 29.50
C LEU A 8 -22.38 12.54 29.19
N LYS A 9 -21.54 12.97 30.15
CA LYS A 9 -20.08 13.00 29.98
C LYS A 9 -19.50 11.60 29.78
N LEU A 10 -20.06 10.61 30.48
CA LEU A 10 -19.64 9.21 30.36
C LEU A 10 -19.97 8.66 28.96
N ILE A 11 -21.17 8.94 28.44
CA ILE A 11 -21.58 8.54 27.08
C ILE A 11 -20.70 9.21 26.01
N VAL A 12 -20.42 10.52 26.13
CA VAL A 12 -19.54 11.23 25.19
C VAL A 12 -18.12 10.67 25.22
N GLY A 13 -17.61 10.32 26.41
CA GLY A 13 -16.31 9.67 26.54
C GLY A 13 -16.24 8.32 25.85
N ILE A 14 -17.26 7.47 26.03
CA ILE A 14 -17.35 6.17 25.35
C ILE A 14 -17.43 6.38 23.83
N LEU A 15 -18.25 7.32 23.36
CA LEU A 15 -18.42 7.58 21.94
C LEU A 15 -17.11 8.06 21.29
N ALA A 16 -16.37 8.94 21.97
CA ALA A 16 -15.06 9.39 21.53
C ALA A 16 -14.04 8.23 21.45
N LEU A 17 -14.08 7.31 22.42
CA LEU A 17 -13.20 6.15 22.44
C LEU A 17 -13.51 5.15 21.32
N VAL A 18 -14.80 4.95 21.02
CA VAL A 18 -15.26 4.16 19.87
C VAL A 18 -14.84 4.82 18.56
N LEU A 19 -14.96 6.14 18.44
CA LEU A 19 -14.55 6.87 17.25
C LEU A 19 -13.04 6.76 17.02
N ALA A 20 -12.24 6.92 18.07
CA ALA A 20 -10.79 6.76 18.01
C ALA A 20 -10.38 5.34 17.59
N ALA A 21 -11.03 4.31 18.16
CA ALA A 21 -10.80 2.93 17.77
C ALA A 21 -11.15 2.69 16.28
N ALA A 22 -12.29 3.20 15.80
CA ALA A 22 -12.70 3.07 14.41
C ALA A 22 -11.68 3.72 13.45
N ILE A 23 -11.22 4.93 13.75
CA ILE A 23 -10.19 5.63 12.95
C ILE A 23 -8.89 4.81 12.93
N PHE A 24 -8.49 4.25 14.06
CA PHE A 24 -7.29 3.42 14.16
C PHE A 24 -7.40 2.14 13.35
N PHE A 25 -8.54 1.44 13.38
CA PHE A 25 -8.77 0.25 12.56
C PHE A 25 -8.77 0.55 11.05
N ILE A 26 -9.32 1.69 10.64
CA ILE A 26 -9.29 2.13 9.24
C ILE A 26 -7.85 2.47 8.82
N ALA A 27 -7.08 3.11 9.70
CA ALA A 27 -5.66 3.42 9.47
C ALA A 27 -4.79 2.15 9.40
N MET A 28 -5.05 1.13 10.21
CA MET A 28 -4.36 -0.15 10.10
C MET A 28 -4.74 -0.92 8.83
N LYS A 29 -6.02 -0.87 8.41
CA LYS A 29 -6.45 -1.52 7.17
C LYS A 29 -5.81 -0.88 5.92
N SER A 30 -5.52 0.42 5.95
CA SER A 30 -4.80 1.10 4.87
C SER A 30 -3.28 0.82 4.87
N GLN A 31 -2.75 0.21 5.93
CA GLN A 31 -1.40 -0.36 6.01
C GLN A 31 -1.30 -1.78 5.45
N SER A 32 -2.31 -2.30 4.72
CA SER A 32 -2.15 -3.55 3.98
C SER A 32 -0.88 -3.49 3.13
N ASN A 33 0.03 -4.45 3.33
CA ASN A 33 1.32 -4.50 2.65
C ASN A 33 1.11 -4.40 1.14
N LEU A 34 1.59 -3.31 0.53
CA LEU A 34 1.45 -3.10 -0.90
C LEU A 34 2.18 -4.20 -1.67
N GLU A 35 3.27 -4.73 -1.11
CA GLU A 35 4.07 -5.85 -1.62
C GLU A 35 3.25 -7.14 -1.85
N GLU A 36 2.34 -7.43 -0.93
CA GLU A 36 1.51 -8.64 -0.94
C GLU A 36 0.15 -8.42 -1.61
N GLY A 37 -0.17 -7.15 -1.88
CA GLY A 37 -1.38 -6.72 -2.56
C GLY A 37 -1.40 -7.05 -4.06
N ASN A 38 -2.57 -6.88 -4.65
CA ASN A 38 -2.74 -6.96 -6.10
C ASN A 38 -2.33 -5.66 -6.79
N LEU A 39 -2.13 -5.72 -8.11
CA LEU A 39 -1.78 -4.53 -8.91
C LEU A 39 -2.89 -3.46 -8.96
N ARG A 40 -4.13 -3.76 -8.54
CA ARG A 40 -5.16 -2.71 -8.39
C ARG A 40 -4.85 -1.78 -7.23
N ALA A 41 -4.36 -2.31 -6.11
CA ALA A 41 -3.93 -1.52 -4.97
C ALA A 41 -2.72 -0.64 -5.32
N TRP A 42 -1.85 -1.11 -6.23
CA TRP A 42 -0.70 -0.36 -6.73
C TRP A 42 -1.09 1.00 -7.31
N LEU A 43 -2.11 1.06 -8.16
CA LEU A 43 -2.57 2.31 -8.79
C LEU A 43 -3.17 3.32 -7.79
N SER A 44 -3.68 2.84 -6.65
CA SER A 44 -4.21 3.70 -5.59
C SER A 44 -3.16 4.17 -4.57
N ALA A 45 -1.96 3.59 -4.58
CA ALA A 45 -0.89 3.95 -3.66
C ALA A 45 -0.16 5.24 -4.11
N SER A 46 0.34 6.00 -3.14
CA SER A 46 1.21 7.16 -3.41
C SER A 46 2.55 6.71 -4.00
N ASP A 47 3.21 7.59 -4.75
CA ASP A 47 4.50 7.27 -5.39
C ASP A 47 5.59 6.91 -4.38
N SER A 48 5.58 7.57 -3.21
CA SER A 48 6.47 7.21 -2.10
C SER A 48 6.27 5.79 -1.57
N ARG A 49 5.00 5.31 -1.48
CA ARG A 49 4.71 3.93 -1.06
C ARG A 49 5.09 2.92 -2.14
N ARG A 50 4.94 3.28 -3.41
CA ARG A 50 5.36 2.43 -4.53
C ARG A 50 6.87 2.25 -4.56
N ALA A 51 7.62 3.35 -4.43
CA ALA A 51 9.07 3.33 -4.35
C ALA A 51 9.56 2.47 -3.18
N ALA A 52 9.04 2.71 -1.97
CA ALA A 52 9.37 1.91 -0.79
C ALA A 52 9.04 0.42 -0.98
N ALA A 53 7.89 0.08 -1.58
CA ALA A 53 7.53 -1.31 -1.86
C ALA A 53 8.49 -1.98 -2.85
N ILE A 54 8.97 -1.29 -3.89
CA ILE A 54 10.00 -1.85 -4.78
C ILE A 54 11.32 -2.06 -4.06
N GLU A 55 11.75 -1.09 -3.26
CA GLU A 55 12.99 -1.19 -2.48
C GLU A 55 12.94 -2.40 -1.53
N ILE A 56 11.81 -2.62 -0.85
CA ILE A 56 11.58 -3.79 0.01
C ILE A 56 11.56 -5.09 -0.79
N LEU A 57 10.91 -5.10 -1.97
CA LEU A 57 10.78 -6.30 -2.79
C LEU A 57 12.07 -6.73 -3.48
N THR A 58 12.93 -5.78 -3.83
CA THR A 58 14.14 -6.03 -4.61
C THR A 58 15.42 -5.94 -3.79
N GLY A 59 15.38 -5.32 -2.61
CA GLY A 59 16.55 -5.10 -1.78
C GLY A 59 17.55 -4.13 -2.40
N THR A 60 17.15 -3.33 -3.40
CA THR A 60 18.01 -2.37 -4.09
C THR A 60 17.24 -1.12 -4.51
N THR A 61 17.96 -0.01 -4.61
CA THR A 61 17.47 1.26 -5.19
C THR A 61 17.94 1.44 -6.64
N GLU A 62 18.72 0.50 -7.19
CA GLU A 62 19.12 0.54 -8.59
C GLU A 62 17.88 0.44 -9.49
N ASN A 63 17.74 1.39 -10.42
CA ASN A 63 16.61 1.46 -11.35
C ASN A 63 15.24 1.57 -10.67
N LEU A 64 15.17 2.10 -9.45
CA LEU A 64 13.93 2.24 -8.68
C LEU A 64 12.79 2.88 -9.49
N ASP A 65 13.06 4.01 -10.14
CA ASP A 65 12.07 4.72 -10.96
C ASP A 65 11.61 3.87 -12.16
N LEU A 66 12.54 3.17 -12.80
CA LEU A 66 12.29 2.29 -13.93
C LEU A 66 11.44 1.08 -13.51
N MET A 67 11.68 0.54 -12.33
CA MET A 67 10.89 -0.52 -11.73
C MET A 67 9.49 -0.07 -11.35
N VAL A 68 9.36 1.09 -10.71
CA VAL A 68 8.05 1.68 -10.39
C VAL A 68 7.25 1.91 -11.65
N LEU A 69 7.87 2.42 -12.72
CA LEU A 69 7.22 2.60 -14.03
C LEU A 69 6.79 1.26 -14.64
N CYS A 70 7.67 0.25 -14.60
CA CYS A 70 7.38 -1.07 -15.15
C CYS A 70 6.18 -1.75 -14.42
N VAL A 71 6.17 -1.73 -13.10
CA VAL A 71 5.06 -2.27 -12.31
C VAL A 71 3.78 -1.45 -12.53
N SER A 72 3.89 -0.13 -12.62
CA SER A 72 2.74 0.76 -12.94
C SER A 72 2.17 0.47 -14.33
N LYS A 73 3.02 0.16 -15.31
CA LYS A 73 2.59 -0.22 -16.65
C LYS A 73 1.83 -1.54 -16.64
N MET A 74 2.33 -2.56 -15.93
CA MET A 74 1.61 -3.82 -15.74
C MET A 74 0.28 -3.61 -15.00
N ALA A 75 0.26 -2.74 -13.99
CA ALA A 75 -0.97 -2.43 -13.27
C ALA A 75 -2.04 -1.77 -14.16
N SER A 76 -1.63 -1.02 -15.19
CA SER A 76 -2.55 -0.39 -16.16
C SER A 76 -3.15 -1.34 -17.21
N MET A 77 -2.70 -2.60 -17.28
CA MET A 77 -3.20 -3.57 -18.26
C MET A 77 -4.60 -4.10 -17.88
N PRO A 78 -5.47 -4.44 -18.86
CA PRO A 78 -6.69 -5.17 -18.58
C PRO A 78 -6.35 -6.52 -17.91
N ASP A 79 -7.12 -6.93 -16.90
CA ASP A 79 -6.90 -8.12 -16.05
C ASP A 79 -5.71 -8.09 -15.05
N SER A 80 -5.01 -6.96 -14.91
CA SER A 80 -3.89 -6.81 -13.95
C SER A 80 -4.27 -7.12 -12.49
N GLY A 81 -5.56 -7.03 -12.12
CA GLY A 81 -6.05 -7.26 -10.77
C GLY A 81 -5.86 -8.69 -10.23
N LYS A 82 -5.49 -9.65 -11.09
CA LYS A 82 -5.16 -11.04 -10.69
C LYS A 82 -3.68 -11.22 -10.33
N LEU A 83 -2.81 -10.30 -10.77
CA LEU A 83 -1.38 -10.34 -10.48
C LEU A 83 -1.08 -9.63 -9.17
N LYS A 84 -0.15 -10.21 -8.39
CA LYS A 84 0.41 -9.59 -7.19
C LYS A 84 1.52 -8.61 -7.57
N VAL A 85 1.70 -7.60 -6.72
CA VAL A 85 2.77 -6.60 -6.89
C VAL A 85 4.16 -7.27 -6.87
N ARG A 86 4.38 -8.24 -5.98
CA ARG A 86 5.63 -9.02 -5.93
C ARG A 86 5.96 -9.75 -7.24
N ASP A 87 4.97 -10.39 -7.88
CA ASP A 87 5.19 -11.13 -9.13
C ASP A 87 5.57 -10.16 -10.26
N ALA A 88 4.86 -9.04 -10.34
CA ALA A 88 5.17 -7.96 -11.28
C ALA A 88 6.56 -7.38 -11.04
N ALA A 89 6.93 -7.10 -9.78
CA ALA A 89 8.26 -6.60 -9.44
C ALA A 89 9.37 -7.59 -9.85
N SER A 90 9.15 -8.89 -9.65
CA SER A 90 10.08 -9.94 -10.08
C SER A 90 10.24 -10.00 -11.61
N LEU A 91 9.15 -9.83 -12.36
CA LEU A 91 9.21 -9.80 -13.83
C LEU A 91 9.96 -8.56 -14.33
N CYS A 92 9.73 -7.41 -13.71
CA CYS A 92 10.44 -6.17 -14.02
C CYS A 92 11.94 -6.27 -13.71
N SER A 93 12.32 -6.82 -12.55
CA SER A 93 13.72 -6.92 -12.15
C SER A 93 14.50 -7.84 -13.09
N VAL A 94 13.93 -8.99 -13.46
CA VAL A 94 14.53 -9.90 -14.45
C VAL A 94 14.66 -9.21 -15.82
N GLY A 95 13.62 -8.49 -16.27
CA GLY A 95 13.67 -7.76 -17.53
C GLY A 95 14.77 -6.69 -17.58
N ILE A 96 14.95 -5.94 -16.49
CA ILE A 96 16.01 -4.93 -16.37
C ILE A 96 17.40 -5.59 -16.36
N ALA A 97 17.56 -6.69 -15.61
CA ALA A 97 18.82 -7.43 -15.57
C ALA A 97 19.20 -8.01 -16.95
N LEU A 98 18.24 -8.55 -17.69
CA LEU A 98 18.45 -9.06 -19.04
C LEU A 98 18.85 -7.95 -20.01
N ARG A 99 18.23 -6.77 -19.91
CA ARG A 99 18.61 -5.62 -20.73
C ARG A 99 20.05 -5.18 -20.46
N LYS A 100 20.43 -5.07 -19.18
CA LYS A 100 21.78 -4.67 -18.75
C LYS A 100 22.88 -5.65 -19.21
N ASN A 101 22.55 -6.94 -19.34
CA ASN A 101 23.49 -7.97 -19.80
C ASN A 101 23.63 -8.05 -21.34
N ASN A 102 22.74 -7.41 -22.10
CA ASN A 102 22.76 -7.41 -23.57
C ASN A 102 23.13 -6.03 -24.16
N GLU A 103 23.49 -5.05 -23.32
CA GLU A 103 24.12 -3.77 -23.67
C GLU A 103 25.63 -3.88 -23.48
#